data_AF-A0A5M6D3A1-F1
#
_entry.id   AF-A0A5M6D3A1-F1
#
_cell.length_a   1.000
_cell.length_b   1.000
_cell.length_c   1.000
_cell.angle_alpha   90.00
_cell.angle_beta   90.00
_cell.angle_gamma   90.00
#
_symmetry.space_group_name_H-M   'P 1'
#
loop_
_entity.id
_entity.type
_entity.pdbx_description
1 polymer ?
#
loop_
_entity_poly.entity_id
_entity_poly.type
_entity_poly.pdbx_seq_one_letter_code
_entity_poly.pdbx_strand_id
1 'polypeptide(L)'
;MVFAPYTDIDTNLMALANQLEKENYLKGLPLHKFINRAAFYLDLYNYTHAFREGNGRTLQGAFTQLGYEAGYSLDFFRLNNKEDYNLARDLGIVRQYGAPESSQNLEELKNMFRMITSPLQTKEAEQIRSLPAAPTPELSEDLLKIEVKREFDVTGIRLMEMLPALRGMEPPADFQMRLTAVRFNQNDLSQHKETFTKVINAVITHPLVKPGSQDYKDAKRFDQAIAQIEKIAIANGQKPAEKLKQKTSGPKLKY
;
A
#
# COMPACT_ATOMS: atom_id res chain seq x y z
N MET A 1 11.80 -3.85 -1.73
CA MET A 1 10.65 -2.93 -1.51
C MET A 1 10.09 -2.52 -2.85
N VAL A 2 8.76 -2.44 -2.97
CA VAL A 2 8.06 -2.00 -4.19
C VAL A 2 7.12 -0.87 -3.85
N PHE A 3 7.09 0.14 -4.71
CA PHE A 3 6.18 1.30 -4.64
C PHE A 3 5.16 1.27 -5.77
N ALA A 4 4.20 2.19 -5.78
CA ALA A 4 3.23 2.29 -6.86
C ALA A 4 3.92 2.57 -8.22
N PRO A 5 3.38 2.03 -9.34
CA PRO A 5 3.69 2.51 -10.68
C PRO A 5 3.45 4.02 -10.80
N TYR A 6 4.29 4.72 -11.57
CA TYR A 6 4.13 6.17 -11.74
C TYR A 6 2.78 6.56 -12.37
N THR A 7 2.21 5.66 -13.18
CA THR A 7 0.89 5.82 -13.81
C THR A 7 -0.26 5.86 -12.81
N ASP A 8 -0.04 5.34 -11.60
CA ASP A 8 -1.07 5.22 -10.58
C ASP A 8 -1.00 6.33 -9.53
N ILE A 9 0.09 7.12 -9.49
CA ILE A 9 0.35 8.09 -8.41
C ILE A 9 -0.84 9.05 -8.22
N ASP A 10 -1.31 9.69 -9.29
CA ASP A 10 -2.40 10.66 -9.21
C ASP A 10 -3.71 10.02 -8.73
N THR A 11 -4.04 8.83 -9.27
CA THR A 11 -5.25 8.10 -8.89
C THR A 11 -5.19 7.68 -7.42
N ASN A 12 -4.04 7.18 -6.97
CA ASN A 12 -3.83 6.76 -5.59
C ASN A 12 -3.95 7.94 -4.62
N LEU A 13 -3.32 9.08 -4.93
CA LEU A 13 -3.41 10.28 -4.10
C LEU A 13 -4.85 10.81 -4.00
N MET A 14 -5.58 10.84 -5.12
CA MET A 14 -7.00 11.23 -5.12
C MET A 14 -7.86 10.27 -4.29
N ALA A 15 -7.67 8.96 -4.46
CA ALA A 15 -8.41 7.95 -3.69
C ALA A 15 -8.15 8.07 -2.18
N LEU A 16 -6.89 8.29 -1.79
CA LEU A 16 -6.50 8.47 -0.39
C LEU A 16 -7.09 9.76 0.20
N ALA A 17 -7.00 10.88 -0.52
CA ALA A 17 -7.56 12.16 -0.08
C ALA A 17 -9.07 12.08 0.11
N ASN A 18 -9.79 11.52 -0.86
CA ASN A 18 -11.24 11.35 -0.80
C ASN A 18 -11.68 10.45 0.36
N GLN A 19 -10.93 9.37 0.63
CA GLN A 19 -11.21 8.51 1.78
C GLN A 19 -10.97 9.25 3.11
N LEU A 20 -9.86 9.98 3.21
CA LEU A 20 -9.50 10.73 4.42
C LEU A 20 -10.52 11.84 4.74
N GLU A 21 -11.05 12.50 3.72
CA GLU A 21 -12.13 13.48 3.84
C GLU A 21 -13.41 12.84 4.41
N LYS A 22 -13.81 11.66 3.91
CA LYS A 22 -14.96 10.91 4.43
C LYS A 22 -14.80 10.49 5.89
N GLU A 23 -13.55 10.33 6.35
CA GLU A 23 -13.21 10.08 7.76
C GLU A 23 -13.04 11.36 8.58
N ASN A 24 -13.50 12.51 8.06
CA ASN A 24 -13.40 13.82 8.70
C ASN A 24 -11.95 14.15 9.13
N TYR A 25 -10.97 13.77 8.30
CA TYR A 25 -9.55 13.96 8.58
C TYR A 25 -9.14 13.44 9.97
N LEU A 26 -9.73 12.32 10.38
CA LEU A 26 -9.47 11.63 11.66
C LEU A 26 -9.88 12.42 12.92
N LYS A 27 -10.64 13.50 12.78
CA LYS A 27 -11.21 14.28 13.89
C LYS A 27 -12.25 13.47 14.66
N GLY A 28 -12.39 13.74 15.96
CA GLY A 28 -13.32 13.04 16.85
C GLY A 28 -12.92 11.60 17.22
N LEU A 29 -11.79 11.09 16.71
CA LEU A 29 -11.30 9.76 17.08
C LEU A 29 -10.58 9.79 18.43
N PRO A 30 -10.76 8.78 19.31
CA PRO A 30 -9.90 8.57 20.46
C PRO A 30 -8.51 8.10 20.02
N LEU A 31 -7.50 8.28 20.88
CA LEU A 31 -6.08 8.11 20.54
C LEU A 31 -5.77 6.77 19.85
N HIS A 32 -6.29 5.66 20.37
CA HIS A 32 -6.06 4.34 19.79
C HIS A 32 -6.63 4.20 18.37
N LYS A 33 -7.79 4.79 18.08
CA LYS A 33 -8.38 4.78 16.73
C LYS A 33 -7.64 5.73 15.80
N PHE A 34 -7.26 6.90 16.28
CA PHE A 34 -6.42 7.84 15.53
C PHE A 34 -5.12 7.16 15.08
N ILE A 35 -4.40 6.50 15.99
CA ILE A 35 -3.16 5.77 15.69
C ILE A 35 -3.39 4.68 14.63
N ASN A 36 -4.46 3.90 14.78
CA ASN A 36 -4.77 2.83 13.83
C ASN A 36 -5.04 3.38 12.41
N ARG A 37 -5.79 4.48 12.30
CA ARG A 37 -6.10 5.10 11.01
C ARG A 37 -4.89 5.85 10.44
N ALA A 38 -4.12 6.56 11.26
CA ALA A 38 -2.90 7.23 10.83
C ALA A 38 -1.88 6.23 10.27
N ALA A 39 -1.70 5.07 10.91
CA ALA A 39 -0.83 4.00 10.41
C ALA A 39 -1.30 3.47 9.04
N PHE A 40 -2.60 3.28 8.86
CA PHE A 40 -3.19 2.86 7.58
C PHE A 40 -2.91 3.87 6.46
N TYR A 41 -3.15 5.16 6.68
CA TYR A 41 -2.90 6.18 5.66
C TYR A 41 -1.41 6.35 5.38
N LEU A 42 -0.55 6.34 6.41
CA LEU A 42 0.88 6.52 6.23
C LEU A 42 1.46 5.40 5.37
N ASP A 43 1.05 4.16 5.61
CA ASP A 43 1.46 3.00 4.81
C ASP A 43 1.09 3.15 3.33
N LEU A 44 -0.15 3.56 3.04
CA LEU A 44 -0.62 3.73 1.65
C LEU A 44 0.00 4.94 0.94
N TYR A 45 0.13 6.08 1.62
CA TYR A 45 0.85 7.22 1.06
C TYR A 45 2.32 6.89 0.81
N ASN A 46 2.94 6.12 1.71
CA ASN A 46 4.31 5.67 1.55
C ASN A 46 4.47 4.67 0.39
N TYR A 47 3.54 3.74 0.21
CA TYR A 47 3.51 2.87 -0.98
C TYR A 47 3.37 3.70 -2.26
N THR A 48 2.53 4.75 -2.24
CA THR A 48 2.31 5.63 -3.40
C THR A 48 3.59 6.35 -3.83
N HIS A 49 4.46 6.73 -2.87
CA HIS A 49 5.81 7.24 -3.11
C HIS A 49 5.89 8.34 -4.20
N ALA A 50 5.04 9.37 -4.05
CA ALA A 50 4.73 10.33 -5.11
C ALA A 50 5.91 11.17 -5.61
N PHE A 51 6.96 11.35 -4.81
CA PHE A 51 8.09 12.22 -5.15
C PHE A 51 9.33 11.42 -5.53
N ARG A 52 10.23 12.04 -6.30
CA ARG A 52 11.53 11.43 -6.63
C ARG A 52 12.44 11.32 -5.39
N GLU A 53 12.38 12.30 -4.50
CA GLU A 53 13.08 12.37 -3.21
C GLU A 53 12.19 13.17 -2.24
N GLY A 54 12.42 13.04 -0.93
CA GLY A 54 11.72 13.85 0.06
C GLY A 54 10.41 13.25 0.56
N ASN A 55 10.04 12.03 0.12
CA ASN A 55 8.83 11.34 0.57
C ASN A 55 8.75 11.26 2.10
N GLY A 56 9.82 10.81 2.77
CA GLY A 56 9.84 10.68 4.24
C GLY A 56 9.56 12.01 4.97
N ARG A 57 10.25 13.09 4.59
CA ARG A 57 10.06 14.43 5.19
C ARG A 57 8.67 15.00 4.90
N THR A 58 8.16 14.75 3.70
CA THR A 58 6.81 15.21 3.31
C THR A 58 5.73 14.49 4.11
N LEU A 59 5.85 13.16 4.27
CA LEU A 59 4.91 12.39 5.09
C LEU A 59 4.97 12.80 6.56
N GLN A 60 6.17 13.01 7.12
CA GLN A 60 6.28 13.51 8.49
C GLN A 60 5.55 14.84 8.67
N GLY A 61 5.81 15.83 7.80
CA GLY A 61 5.12 17.13 7.86
C GLY A 61 3.61 17.02 7.68
N ALA A 62 3.15 16.24 6.71
CA ALA A 62 1.72 16.04 6.44
C ALA A 62 1.01 15.37 7.62
N PHE A 63 1.61 14.35 8.23
CA PHE A 63 1.02 13.66 9.39
C PHE A 63 1.11 14.48 10.67
N THR A 64 2.16 15.27 10.86
CA THR A 64 2.20 16.26 11.95
C THR A 64 1.03 17.24 11.84
N GLN A 65 0.75 17.77 10.64
CA GLN A 65 -0.39 18.67 10.42
C GLN A 65 -1.74 17.96 10.63
N LEU A 66 -1.92 16.76 10.04
CA LEU A 66 -3.13 15.97 10.21
C LEU A 66 -3.42 15.68 11.68
N GLY A 67 -2.39 15.29 12.44
CA GLY A 67 -2.50 15.06 13.86
C GLY A 67 -2.88 16.32 14.62
N TYR A 68 -2.22 17.45 14.35
CA TYR A 68 -2.52 18.73 14.99
C TYR A 68 -3.99 19.11 14.80
N GLU A 69 -4.50 19.00 13.57
CA GLU A 69 -5.90 19.28 13.24
C GLU A 69 -6.89 18.26 13.84
N ALA A 70 -6.44 17.04 14.15
CA ALA A 70 -7.22 16.04 14.87
C ALA A 70 -7.10 16.16 16.40
N GLY A 71 -6.36 17.15 16.92
CA GLY A 71 -6.14 17.37 18.35
C GLY A 71 -5.00 16.53 18.95
N TYR A 72 -4.03 16.10 18.16
CA TYR A 72 -2.88 15.31 18.59
C TYR A 72 -1.56 15.98 18.23
N SER A 73 -0.56 15.84 19.09
CA SER A 73 0.83 16.20 18.78
C SER A 73 1.56 14.95 18.34
N LEU A 74 2.18 15.00 17.16
CA LEU A 74 3.04 13.95 16.62
C LEU A 74 4.47 14.47 16.55
N ASP A 75 5.34 13.91 17.37
CA ASP A 75 6.72 14.34 17.53
C ASP A 75 7.68 13.29 16.96
N PHE A 76 7.89 13.34 15.64
CA PHE A 76 8.80 12.42 14.93
C PHE A 76 10.26 12.55 15.40
N PHE A 77 10.64 13.63 16.09
CA PHE A 77 11.99 13.80 16.63
C PHE A 77 12.26 12.93 17.86
N ARG A 78 11.21 12.35 18.48
CA ARG A 78 11.35 11.39 19.59
C ARG A 78 11.88 10.03 19.16
N LEU A 79 11.86 9.72 17.87
CA LEU A 79 12.44 8.49 17.37
C LEU A 79 13.96 8.61 17.53
N ASN A 80 14.53 7.73 18.35
CA ASN A 80 15.93 7.81 18.81
C ASN A 80 16.94 7.73 17.65
N ASN A 81 16.50 7.25 16.46
CA ASN A 81 17.26 7.25 15.22
C ASN A 81 16.33 7.30 13.98
N LYS A 82 16.91 7.60 12.81
CA LYS A 82 16.20 7.48 11.52
C LYS A 82 15.85 6.02 11.19
N GLU A 83 16.53 5.05 11.81
CA GLU A 83 16.33 3.63 11.56
C GLU A 83 14.95 3.15 12.02
N ASP A 84 14.45 3.62 13.16
CA ASP A 84 13.15 3.21 13.71
C ASP A 84 11.98 3.58 12.77
N TYR A 85 12.00 4.80 12.22
CA TYR A 85 11.00 5.24 11.24
C TYR A 85 11.07 4.43 9.96
N ASN A 86 12.29 4.22 9.43
CA ASN A 86 12.48 3.47 8.18
C ASN A 86 12.06 2.02 8.37
N LEU A 87 12.43 1.38 9.48
CA LEU A 87 12.08 0.00 9.78
C LEU A 87 10.56 -0.21 9.81
N ALA A 88 9.84 0.61 10.59
CA ALA A 88 8.39 0.47 10.72
C ALA A 88 7.68 0.60 9.36
N ARG A 89 8.12 1.57 8.55
CA ARG A 89 7.62 1.82 7.21
C ARG A 89 7.95 0.69 6.23
N ASP A 90 9.18 0.19 6.28
CA ASP A 90 9.65 -0.85 5.37
C ASP A 90 8.95 -2.18 5.66
N LEU A 91 8.69 -2.50 6.93
CA LEU A 91 7.89 -3.68 7.33
C LEU A 91 6.44 -3.60 6.83
N GLY A 92 5.84 -2.40 6.84
CA GLY A 92 4.55 -2.15 6.19
C GLY A 92 4.58 -2.49 4.70
N ILE A 93 5.60 -2.01 3.96
CA ILE A 93 5.78 -2.32 2.53
C ILE A 93 5.92 -3.82 2.28
N VAL A 94 6.68 -4.53 3.11
CA VAL A 94 6.94 -5.96 2.92
C VAL A 94 5.65 -6.78 3.00
N ARG A 95 4.65 -6.42 3.82
CA ARG A 95 3.39 -7.18 3.96
C ARG A 95 3.60 -8.69 4.17
N GLN A 96 4.25 -9.04 5.28
CA GLN A 96 4.52 -10.43 5.63
C GLN A 96 3.24 -11.27 5.73
N TYR A 97 2.16 -10.70 6.27
CA TYR A 97 0.93 -11.41 6.59
C TYR A 97 -0.17 -11.16 5.54
N GLY A 98 -0.84 -12.22 5.08
CA GLY A 98 -2.07 -12.13 4.28
C GLY A 98 -3.32 -12.09 5.17
N ALA A 99 -4.51 -12.12 4.58
CA ALA A 99 -5.75 -12.26 5.36
C ALA A 99 -5.83 -13.66 6.03
N PRO A 100 -6.40 -13.77 7.25
CA PRO A 100 -7.01 -12.70 8.05
C PRO A 100 -6.02 -11.87 8.89
N GLU A 101 -4.74 -12.23 8.95
CA GLU A 101 -3.72 -11.58 9.80
C GLU A 101 -3.13 -10.29 9.22
N SER A 102 -3.65 -9.77 8.10
CA SER A 102 -3.05 -8.65 7.36
C SER A 102 -2.91 -7.37 8.19
N SER A 103 -3.71 -7.20 9.25
CA SER A 103 -3.59 -6.08 10.19
C SER A 103 -2.27 -6.04 10.95
N GLN A 104 -1.57 -7.19 11.07
CA GLN A 104 -0.27 -7.30 11.72
C GLN A 104 0.84 -6.57 10.95
N ASN A 105 0.68 -6.40 9.63
CA ASN A 105 1.64 -5.68 8.80
C ASN A 105 1.82 -4.21 9.23
N LEU A 106 0.83 -3.64 9.92
CA LEU A 106 0.86 -2.25 10.40
C LEU A 106 1.26 -2.12 11.87
N GLU A 107 1.59 -3.22 12.57
CA GLU A 107 1.79 -3.15 14.01
C GLU A 107 3.01 -2.31 14.40
N GLU A 108 4.10 -2.41 13.63
CA GLU A 108 5.28 -1.56 13.87
C GLU A 108 5.02 -0.08 13.59
N LEU A 109 4.23 0.24 12.56
CA LEU A 109 3.78 1.61 12.34
C LEU A 109 2.93 2.11 13.49
N LYS A 110 2.01 1.29 14.01
CA LYS A 110 1.20 1.65 15.19
C LYS A 110 2.08 1.82 16.43
N ASN A 111 3.06 0.95 16.66
CA ASN A 111 4.03 1.09 17.76
C ASN A 111 4.77 2.42 17.68
N MET A 112 5.30 2.75 16.50
CA MET A 112 5.92 4.05 16.23
C MET A 112 4.97 5.20 16.56
N PHE A 113 3.73 5.17 16.06
CA PHE A 113 2.73 6.20 16.37
C PHE A 113 2.41 6.29 17.86
N ARG A 114 2.33 5.18 18.61
CA ARG A 114 2.13 5.19 20.06
C ARG A 114 3.25 5.92 20.81
N MET A 115 4.49 5.83 20.33
CA MET A 115 5.64 6.51 20.96
C MET A 115 5.67 8.03 20.71
N ILE A 116 5.26 8.45 19.50
CA ILE A 116 5.39 9.84 19.06
C ILE A 116 4.11 10.67 19.25
N THR A 117 2.97 10.03 19.50
CA THR A 117 1.66 10.69 19.53
C THR A 117 1.18 10.94 20.96
N SER A 118 0.76 12.17 21.24
CA SER A 118 0.15 12.54 22.52
C SER A 118 -1.02 13.50 22.32
N PRO A 119 -2.05 13.51 23.19
CA PRO A 119 -3.13 14.48 23.09
C PRO A 119 -2.62 15.92 23.34
N LEU A 120 -3.02 16.86 22.48
CA LEU A 120 -2.82 18.28 22.74
C LEU A 120 -3.72 18.72 23.92
N GLN A 121 -3.14 19.46 24.87
CA GLN A 121 -3.80 19.87 26.12
C GLN A 121 -4.59 21.20 25.99
N THR A 122 -4.80 21.69 24.77
CA THR A 122 -5.58 22.91 24.54
C THR A 122 -7.08 22.59 24.56
N LYS A 123 -7.90 23.57 24.97
CA LYS A 123 -9.37 23.42 24.98
C LYS A 123 -9.92 23.13 23.58
N GLU A 124 -9.34 23.76 22.57
CA GLU A 124 -9.72 23.59 21.17
C GLU A 124 -9.45 22.15 20.71
N ALA A 125 -8.30 21.57 21.08
CA ALA A 125 -7.97 20.20 20.74
C ALA A 125 -8.85 19.19 21.48
N GLU A 126 -9.20 19.46 22.74
CA GLU A 126 -10.19 18.67 23.48
C GLU A 126 -11.56 18.69 22.81
N GLN A 127 -12.02 19.85 22.34
CA GLN A 127 -13.27 19.99 21.60
C GLN A 127 -13.24 19.19 20.30
N ILE A 128 -12.15 19.27 19.52
CA ILE A 128 -11.97 18.49 18.29
C ILE A 128 -12.06 16.99 18.56
N ARG A 129 -11.40 16.48 19.61
CA ARG A 129 -11.44 15.07 19.98
C ARG A 129 -12.81 14.63 20.53
N SER A 130 -13.61 15.57 21.02
CA SER A 130 -14.97 15.32 21.53
C SER A 130 -16.04 15.35 20.44
N LEU A 131 -15.69 15.72 19.21
CA LEU A 131 -16.60 15.62 18.07
C LEU A 131 -17.05 14.17 17.88
N PRO A 132 -18.30 13.93 17.43
CA PRO A 132 -18.73 12.60 17.04
C PRO A 132 -17.78 12.04 15.96
N ALA A 133 -17.18 10.89 16.23
CA ALA A 133 -16.33 10.21 15.27
C ALA A 133 -17.12 9.86 14.01
N ALA A 134 -16.58 10.23 12.85
CA ALA A 134 -17.09 9.69 11.59
C ALA A 134 -16.91 8.16 11.58
N PRO A 135 -17.85 7.39 11.01
CA PRO A 135 -17.65 5.96 10.80
C PRO A 135 -16.47 5.75 9.86
N THR A 136 -15.68 4.69 10.06
CA THR A 136 -14.68 4.28 9.07
C THR A 136 -15.43 3.70 7.86
N PRO A 137 -15.40 4.36 6.69
CA PRO A 137 -16.10 3.88 5.52
C PRO A 137 -15.41 2.63 4.96
N GLU A 138 -16.15 1.84 4.19
CA GLU A 138 -15.53 0.82 3.34
C GLU A 138 -14.52 1.48 2.40
N LEU A 139 -13.51 0.71 1.99
CA LEU A 139 -12.51 1.19 1.04
C LEU A 139 -13.18 1.47 -0.30
N SER A 140 -12.83 2.61 -0.91
CA SER A 140 -13.22 2.88 -2.28
C SER A 140 -12.65 1.81 -3.22
N GLU A 141 -13.27 1.65 -4.39
CA GLU A 141 -12.78 0.71 -5.41
C GLU A 141 -11.32 0.96 -5.77
N ASP A 142 -10.88 2.22 -5.84
CA ASP A 142 -9.49 2.55 -6.17
C ASP A 142 -8.53 2.20 -5.04
N LEU A 143 -8.92 2.36 -3.76
CA LEU A 143 -8.10 1.88 -2.64
C LEU A 143 -8.03 0.35 -2.60
N LEU A 144 -9.11 -0.35 -2.93
CA LEU A 144 -9.09 -1.79 -3.10
C LEU A 144 -8.12 -2.20 -4.22
N LYS A 145 -8.14 -1.51 -5.37
CA LYS A 145 -7.19 -1.77 -6.46
C LYS A 145 -5.74 -1.58 -6.01
N ILE A 146 -5.42 -0.56 -5.21
CA ILE A 146 -4.07 -0.37 -4.64
C ILE A 146 -3.65 -1.61 -3.85
N GLU A 147 -4.50 -2.07 -2.94
CA GLU A 147 -4.22 -3.24 -2.10
C GLU A 147 -4.01 -4.50 -2.93
N VAL A 148 -4.86 -4.75 -3.94
CA VAL A 148 -4.73 -5.89 -4.85
C VAL A 148 -3.41 -5.85 -5.63
N LYS A 149 -3.09 -4.71 -6.24
CA LYS A 149 -1.85 -4.55 -7.02
C LYS A 149 -0.61 -4.72 -6.15
N ARG A 150 -0.64 -4.14 -4.94
CA ARG A 150 0.45 -4.27 -3.99
C ARG A 150 0.63 -5.71 -3.50
N GLU A 151 -0.45 -6.43 -3.26
CA GLU A 151 -0.42 -7.84 -2.88
C GLU A 151 0.20 -8.69 -3.99
N PHE A 152 -0.18 -8.45 -5.25
CA PHE A 152 0.43 -9.07 -6.43
C PHE A 152 1.93 -8.81 -6.52
N ASP A 153 2.37 -7.56 -6.38
CA ASP A 153 3.78 -7.18 -6.46
C ASP A 153 4.63 -7.88 -5.38
N VAL A 154 4.18 -7.81 -4.14
CA VAL A 154 4.91 -8.37 -2.98
C VAL A 154 5.03 -9.88 -3.11
N THR A 155 3.93 -10.58 -3.37
CA THR A 155 3.91 -12.04 -3.40
C THR A 155 4.57 -12.59 -4.67
N GLY A 156 4.41 -11.90 -5.81
CA GLY A 156 5.12 -12.22 -7.04
C GLY A 156 6.63 -12.16 -6.89
N ILE A 157 7.18 -11.14 -6.23
CA ILE A 157 8.62 -11.04 -5.97
C ILE A 157 9.11 -12.17 -5.07
N ARG A 158 8.37 -12.54 -4.02
CA ARG A 158 8.75 -13.68 -3.17
C ARG A 158 8.79 -14.99 -3.96
N LEU A 159 7.82 -15.22 -4.83
CA LEU A 159 7.83 -16.39 -5.72
C LEU A 159 8.99 -16.35 -6.71
N MET A 160 9.33 -15.17 -7.23
CA MET A 160 10.49 -14.95 -8.10
C MET A 160 11.80 -15.33 -7.41
N GLU A 161 11.97 -14.97 -6.13
CA GLU A 161 13.14 -15.32 -5.32
C GLU A 161 13.28 -16.83 -5.12
N MET A 162 12.18 -17.59 -5.18
CA MET A 162 12.19 -19.05 -5.10
C MET A 162 12.56 -19.75 -6.42
N LEU A 163 12.42 -19.07 -7.57
CA LEU A 163 12.60 -19.69 -8.89
C LEU A 163 13.93 -20.45 -9.06
N PRO A 164 15.09 -19.97 -8.56
CA PRO A 164 16.35 -20.72 -8.68
C PRO A 164 16.32 -22.11 -8.03
N ALA A 165 15.44 -22.34 -7.05
CA ALA A 165 15.25 -23.63 -6.40
C ALA A 165 14.22 -24.54 -7.10
N LEU A 166 13.49 -24.02 -8.09
CA LEU A 166 12.42 -24.75 -8.78
C LEU A 166 12.89 -25.29 -10.14
N ARG A 167 12.81 -26.61 -10.32
CA ARG A 167 13.28 -27.27 -11.54
C ARG A 167 12.38 -26.91 -12.73
N GLY A 168 13.00 -26.54 -13.86
CA GLY A 168 12.30 -26.32 -15.13
C GLY A 168 11.48 -25.03 -15.19
N MET A 169 11.72 -24.09 -14.27
CA MET A 169 11.12 -22.76 -14.32
C MET A 169 11.94 -21.80 -15.20
N GLU A 170 11.29 -20.72 -15.65
CA GLU A 170 11.97 -19.66 -16.39
C GLU A 170 13.00 -18.91 -15.50
N PRO A 171 14.00 -18.25 -16.11
CA PRO A 171 14.92 -17.39 -15.37
C PRO A 171 14.18 -16.30 -14.56
N PRO A 172 14.67 -15.93 -13.36
CA PRO A 172 14.05 -14.89 -12.55
C PRO A 172 13.87 -13.55 -13.28
N ALA A 173 14.78 -13.19 -14.19
CA ALA A 173 14.69 -11.97 -14.98
C ALA A 173 13.46 -11.96 -15.92
N ASP A 174 13.14 -13.09 -16.55
CA ASP A 174 11.99 -13.20 -17.46
C ASP A 174 10.68 -13.12 -16.66
N PHE A 175 10.62 -13.79 -15.51
CA PHE A 175 9.48 -13.70 -14.60
C PHE A 175 9.29 -12.26 -14.10
N GLN A 176 10.39 -11.56 -13.76
CA GLN A 176 10.36 -10.15 -13.35
C GLN A 176 9.79 -9.25 -14.44
N MET A 177 10.14 -9.48 -15.71
CA MET A 177 9.58 -8.73 -16.85
C MET A 177 8.07 -8.92 -16.94
N ARG A 178 7.55 -10.13 -16.69
CA ARG A 178 6.11 -10.41 -16.68
C ARG A 178 5.39 -9.74 -15.51
N LEU A 179 5.95 -9.83 -14.30
CA LEU A 179 5.43 -9.11 -13.14
C LEU A 179 5.34 -7.61 -13.44
N THR A 180 6.40 -7.06 -14.05
CA THR A 180 6.47 -5.64 -14.41
C THR A 180 5.41 -5.27 -15.45
N ALA A 181 5.21 -6.09 -16.49
CA ALA A 181 4.18 -5.85 -17.50
C ALA A 181 2.78 -5.75 -16.87
N VAL A 182 2.39 -6.74 -16.05
CA VAL A 182 1.07 -6.74 -15.37
C VAL A 182 0.94 -5.59 -14.37
N ARG A 183 2.03 -5.27 -13.66
CA ARG A 183 2.06 -4.17 -12.68
C ARG A 183 1.75 -2.82 -13.33
N PHE A 184 2.30 -2.55 -14.52
CA PHE A 184 2.03 -1.31 -15.27
C PHE A 184 0.74 -1.37 -16.10
N ASN A 185 0.32 -2.56 -16.53
CA ASN A 185 -0.89 -2.76 -17.33
C ASN A 185 -1.56 -4.10 -16.98
N GLN A 186 -2.65 -4.03 -16.22
CA GLN A 186 -3.38 -5.21 -15.74
C GLN A 186 -3.91 -6.11 -16.86
N ASN A 187 -4.13 -5.56 -18.07
CA ASN A 187 -4.60 -6.33 -19.22
C ASN A 187 -3.58 -7.38 -19.71
N ASP A 188 -2.29 -7.16 -19.42
CA ASP A 188 -1.22 -8.08 -19.78
C ASP A 188 -1.24 -9.35 -18.91
N LEU A 189 -2.05 -9.40 -17.85
CA LEU A 189 -2.24 -10.59 -17.04
C LEU A 189 -2.65 -11.80 -17.88
N SER A 190 -3.54 -11.59 -18.86
CA SER A 190 -4.02 -12.65 -19.76
C SER A 190 -2.89 -13.36 -20.51
N GLN A 191 -1.82 -12.64 -20.85
CA GLN A 191 -0.65 -13.17 -21.57
C GLN A 191 0.32 -13.93 -20.67
N HIS A 192 0.24 -13.74 -19.35
CA HIS A 192 1.23 -14.25 -18.39
C HIS A 192 0.63 -15.18 -17.33
N LYS A 193 -0.70 -15.30 -17.27
CA LYS A 193 -1.43 -16.07 -16.26
C LYS A 193 -1.00 -17.54 -16.19
N GLU A 194 -0.83 -18.20 -17.34
CA GLU A 194 -0.40 -19.60 -17.38
C GLU A 194 0.99 -19.78 -16.74
N THR A 195 1.91 -18.87 -17.03
CA THR A 195 3.26 -18.89 -16.46
C THR A 195 3.24 -18.67 -14.95
N PHE A 196 2.46 -17.69 -14.47
CA PHE A 196 2.29 -17.49 -13.03
C PHE A 196 1.69 -18.72 -12.34
N THR A 197 0.69 -19.34 -12.97
CA THR A 197 0.07 -20.58 -12.46
C THR A 197 1.07 -21.73 -12.37
N LYS A 198 1.96 -21.88 -13.35
CA LYS A 198 3.04 -22.87 -13.32
C LYS A 198 3.98 -22.66 -12.14
N VAL A 199 4.39 -21.42 -11.87
CA VAL A 199 5.27 -21.08 -10.73
C VAL A 199 4.57 -21.31 -9.40
N ILE A 200 3.31 -20.88 -9.26
CA ILE A 200 2.49 -21.15 -8.07
C ILE A 200 2.43 -22.65 -7.77
N ASN A 201 2.12 -23.46 -8.78
CA ASN A 201 2.04 -24.90 -8.63
C ASN A 201 3.41 -25.52 -8.29
N ALA A 202 4.48 -25.06 -8.91
CA ALA A 202 5.84 -25.51 -8.61
C ALA A 202 6.23 -25.24 -7.16
N VAL A 203 5.88 -24.07 -6.61
CA VAL A 203 6.10 -23.74 -5.19
C VAL A 203 5.26 -24.62 -4.28
N ILE A 204 3.95 -24.71 -4.52
CA ILE A 204 3.01 -25.45 -3.66
C ILE A 204 3.32 -26.95 -3.60
N THR A 205 3.85 -27.51 -4.69
CA THR A 205 4.18 -28.95 -4.79
C THR A 205 5.63 -29.26 -4.46
N HIS A 206 6.46 -28.24 -4.16
CA HIS A 206 7.86 -28.44 -3.85
C HIS A 206 8.03 -29.25 -2.55
N PRO A 207 8.86 -30.31 -2.51
CA PRO A 207 8.94 -31.21 -1.34
C PRO A 207 9.33 -30.54 -0.01
N LEU A 208 10.06 -29.42 -0.08
CA LEU A 208 10.48 -28.65 1.10
C LEU A 208 9.46 -27.59 1.56
N VAL A 209 8.45 -27.29 0.73
CA VAL A 209 7.42 -26.30 1.03
C VAL A 209 6.23 -27.00 1.70
N LYS A 210 6.15 -26.88 3.03
CA LYS A 210 5.08 -27.49 3.81
C LYS A 210 3.78 -26.68 3.70
N PRO A 211 2.60 -27.32 3.68
CA PRO A 211 1.33 -26.61 3.81
C PRO A 211 1.33 -25.68 5.04
N GLY A 212 0.96 -24.42 4.84
CA GLY A 212 0.94 -23.40 5.89
C GLY A 212 2.28 -22.72 6.18
N SER A 213 3.38 -23.11 5.51
CA SER A 213 4.62 -22.32 5.52
C SER A 213 4.41 -20.95 4.88
N GLN A 214 5.35 -20.02 5.10
CA GLN A 214 5.30 -18.68 4.49
C GLN A 214 5.26 -18.77 2.96
N ASP A 215 6.15 -19.56 2.35
CA ASP A 215 6.19 -19.76 0.90
C ASP A 215 4.88 -20.32 0.34
N TYR A 216 4.28 -21.29 1.04
CA TYR A 216 2.98 -21.85 0.66
C TYR A 216 1.89 -20.77 0.71
N LYS A 217 1.87 -19.97 1.78
CA LYS A 217 0.92 -18.87 1.95
C LYS A 217 1.11 -17.80 0.88
N ASP A 218 2.35 -17.43 0.57
CA ASP A 218 2.66 -16.43 -0.45
C ASP A 218 2.25 -16.90 -1.85
N ALA A 219 2.43 -18.19 -2.18
CA ALA A 219 1.92 -18.74 -3.43
C ALA A 219 0.39 -18.66 -3.53
N LYS A 220 -0.33 -18.95 -2.43
CA LYS A 220 -1.79 -18.81 -2.38
C LYS A 220 -2.25 -17.36 -2.45
N ARG A 221 -1.54 -16.44 -1.80
CA ARG A 221 -1.83 -15.00 -1.86
C ARG A 221 -1.59 -14.44 -3.25
N PHE A 222 -0.54 -14.89 -3.94
CA PHE A 222 -0.27 -14.50 -5.32
C PHE A 222 -1.38 -14.98 -6.27
N ASP A 223 -1.82 -16.23 -6.12
CA ASP A 223 -2.95 -16.79 -6.87
C ASP A 223 -4.25 -15.98 -6.66
N GLN A 224 -4.55 -15.63 -5.40
CA GLN A 224 -5.69 -14.78 -5.07
C GLN A 224 -5.58 -13.38 -5.67
N ALA A 225 -4.39 -12.77 -5.62
CA ALA A 225 -4.15 -11.45 -6.19
C ALA A 225 -4.31 -11.46 -7.73
N ILE A 226 -3.84 -12.51 -8.41
CA ILE A 226 -4.07 -12.74 -9.85
C ILE A 226 -5.56 -12.78 -10.15
N ALA A 227 -6.34 -13.56 -9.41
CA ALA A 227 -7.78 -13.66 -9.61
C ALA A 227 -8.50 -12.32 -9.38
N GLN A 228 -8.02 -11.48 -8.46
CA GLN A 228 -8.56 -10.15 -8.21
C GLN A 228 -8.18 -9.15 -9.31
N ILE A 229 -6.93 -9.17 -9.80
CA ILE A 229 -6.51 -8.35 -10.94
C ILE A 229 -7.33 -8.69 -12.19
N GLU A 230 -7.58 -9.97 -12.45
CA GLU A 230 -8.41 -10.40 -13.58
C GLU A 230 -9.82 -9.81 -13.51
N LYS A 231 -10.45 -9.81 -12.32
CA LYS A 231 -11.75 -9.16 -12.11
C LYS A 231 -11.71 -7.67 -12.38
N ILE A 232 -10.65 -6.98 -11.93
CA ILE A 232 -10.48 -5.53 -12.16
C ILE A 232 -10.31 -5.26 -13.67
N ALA A 233 -9.50 -6.06 -14.37
CA ALA A 233 -9.28 -5.91 -15.81
C ALA A 233 -10.59 -6.10 -16.62
N ILE A 234 -11.40 -7.11 -16.26
CA ILE A 234 -12.70 -7.36 -16.90
C ILE A 234 -13.68 -6.20 -16.65
N ALA A 235 -13.75 -5.69 -15.41
CA ALA A 235 -14.62 -4.55 -15.07
C ALA A 235 -14.23 -3.28 -15.85
N ASN A 236 -12.92 -3.04 -16.04
CA ASN A 236 -12.42 -1.92 -16.83
C ASN A 236 -12.65 -2.10 -18.35
N GLY A 237 -12.76 -3.35 -18.82
CA GLY A 237 -13.09 -3.69 -20.22
C GLY A 237 -14.53 -3.36 -20.64
N GLN A 238 -15.40 -2.91 -19.72
CA GLN A 238 -16.77 -2.46 -20.00
C GLN A 238 -16.94 -0.95 -20.23
N LYS A 239 -15.85 -0.17 -20.41
CA LYS A 239 -15.96 1.22 -20.91
C LYS A 239 -15.04 1.46 -22.12
N PRO A 240 -15.57 1.97 -23.26
CA PRO A 240 -14.76 2.24 -24.44
C PRO A 240 -13.93 3.51 -24.27
N ALA A 241 -12.70 3.42 -24.76
CA ALA A 241 -11.79 4.49 -25.16
C ALA A 241 -12.34 5.93 -25.13
N GLU A 242 -11.91 6.72 -24.14
CA GLU A 242 -11.62 8.13 -24.36
C GLU A 242 -10.12 8.33 -24.30
N LYS A 243 -9.53 8.60 -25.46
CA LYS A 243 -8.16 9.08 -25.60
C LYS A 243 -8.00 10.32 -24.72
N LEU A 244 -7.23 10.20 -23.64
CA LEU A 244 -6.62 11.35 -22.98
C LEU A 244 -5.77 12.09 -24.02
N LYS A 245 -6.33 13.13 -24.63
CA LYS A 245 -5.54 14.11 -25.37
C LYS A 245 -4.59 14.76 -24.36
N GLN A 246 -3.29 14.63 -24.59
CA GLN A 246 -2.29 15.42 -23.88
C GLN A 246 -2.66 16.91 -24.00
N LYS A 247 -3.03 17.53 -22.87
CA LYS A 247 -2.92 18.98 -22.73
C LYS A 247 -1.47 19.30 -22.41
N THR A 248 -0.71 19.66 -23.44
CA THR A 248 0.56 20.35 -23.29
C THR A 248 0.29 21.81 -22.88
N SER A 249 0.54 22.14 -21.62
CA SER A 249 1.12 23.42 -21.18
C SER A 249 1.17 23.48 -19.65
N GLY A 250 2.33 23.16 -19.09
CA GLY A 250 2.66 23.58 -17.73
C GLY A 250 2.84 25.11 -17.67
N PRO A 251 2.66 25.74 -16.50
CA PRO A 251 2.86 27.17 -16.35
C PRO A 251 4.30 27.55 -16.72
N LYS A 252 4.46 28.54 -17.61
CA LYS A 252 5.77 29.14 -17.91
C LYS A 252 6.25 29.87 -16.66
N LEU A 253 7.27 29.34 -16.00
CA LEU A 253 8.04 30.07 -15.01
C LEU A 253 8.76 31.22 -15.75
N LYS A 254 8.45 32.46 -15.38
CA LYS A 254 9.22 33.63 -15.78
C LYS A 254 10.44 33.69 -14.87
N TYR A 255 11.63 33.53 -15.43
CA TYR A 255 12.86 34.04 -14.84
C TYR A 255 12.98 35.53 -15.18
#